data_AF-A0A944QUQ5-F1
#
_entry.id   AF-A0A944QUQ5-F1
#
_cell.length_a   1.000
_cell.length_b   1.000
_cell.length_c   1.000
_cell.angle_alpha   90.00
_cell.angle_beta   90.00
_cell.angle_gamma   90.00
#
_symmetry.space_group_name_H-M   'P 1'
#
loop_
_entity.id
_entity.type
_entity.pdbx_description
1 polymer ?
#
loop_
_entity_poly.entity_id
_entity_poly.type
_entity_poly.pdbx_seq_one_letter_code
_entity_poly.pdbx_strand_id
1 'polypeptide(L)'
;MNLQTAIETPHPAALWAQTAPLDPLQIDCVTAVMLKILDNKCKMLPEEQMAMMAIYSVVKEKKGQLFESTIHTRIDEALRIGGSLSIERIHELRLYAEATIPKPVMKHFKSYLRESLYGI
;
A
#
# COMPACT_ATOMS: atom_id res chain seq x y z
N MET A 1 33.11 -11.46 -11.27
CA MET A 1 31.83 -12.21 -11.38
C MET A 1 30.74 -11.21 -11.70
N ASN A 2 30.16 -11.31 -12.89
CA ASN A 2 29.10 -10.42 -13.37
C ASN A 2 27.79 -10.74 -12.62
N LEU A 3 27.26 -9.79 -11.86
CA LEU A 3 25.96 -9.86 -11.18
C LEU A 3 24.87 -9.23 -12.07
N GLN A 4 24.79 -9.64 -13.32
CA GLN A 4 23.67 -9.29 -14.19
C GLN A 4 22.81 -10.55 -14.35
N THR A 5 21.51 -10.41 -14.07
CA THR A 5 20.42 -11.42 -14.07
C THR A 5 20.13 -12.14 -12.75
N ALA A 6 19.88 -11.40 -11.67
CA ALA A 6 18.71 -11.76 -10.85
C ALA A 6 17.52 -11.13 -11.55
N ILE A 7 16.81 -11.92 -12.35
CA ILE A 7 15.48 -11.55 -12.82
C ILE A 7 14.65 -11.47 -11.53
N GLU A 8 14.36 -10.26 -11.06
CA GLU A 8 13.56 -10.02 -9.86
C GLU A 8 12.17 -10.60 -10.13
N THR A 9 11.93 -11.83 -9.67
CA THR A 9 10.59 -12.42 -9.71
C THR A 9 9.69 -11.48 -8.92
N PRO A 10 8.63 -10.91 -9.54
CA PRO A 10 7.73 -10.01 -8.84
C PRO A 10 7.11 -10.74 -7.65
N HIS A 11 7.01 -10.03 -6.52
CA HIS A 11 6.43 -10.58 -5.31
C HIS A 11 5.03 -11.19 -5.60
N PRO A 12 4.67 -12.38 -5.09
CA PRO A 12 3.39 -13.04 -5.41
C PRO A 12 2.16 -12.14 -5.20
N ALA A 13 2.18 -11.32 -4.14
CA ALA A 13 1.12 -10.34 -3.89
C ALA A 13 0.99 -9.24 -4.98
N ALA A 14 2.09 -8.83 -5.63
CA ALA A 14 2.02 -7.93 -6.78
C ALA A 14 1.41 -8.62 -8.01
N LEU A 15 1.72 -9.90 -8.24
CA LEU A 15 1.08 -10.69 -9.29
C LEU A 15 -0.42 -10.83 -9.06
N TRP A 16 -0.83 -11.11 -7.83
CA TRP A 16 -2.24 -11.15 -7.43
C TRP A 16 -2.93 -9.79 -7.65
N ALA A 17 -2.31 -8.67 -7.24
CA ALA A 17 -2.92 -7.34 -7.33
C ALA A 17 -3.17 -6.86 -8.77
N GLN A 18 -2.47 -7.42 -9.76
CA GLN A 18 -2.69 -7.11 -11.18
C GLN A 18 -4.05 -7.61 -11.66
N THR A 19 -4.51 -8.76 -11.18
CA THR A 19 -5.74 -9.42 -11.62
C THR A 19 -6.87 -9.35 -10.59
N ALA A 20 -6.56 -9.03 -9.33
CA ALA A 20 -7.56 -8.88 -8.28
C ALA A 20 -8.56 -7.76 -8.62
N PRO A 21 -9.88 -8.02 -8.51
CA PRO A 21 -10.92 -7.03 -8.79
C PRO A 21 -11.09 -6.05 -7.63
N LEU A 22 -10.04 -5.29 -7.32
CA LEU A 22 -10.05 -4.29 -6.25
C LEU A 22 -10.91 -3.10 -6.65
N ASP A 23 -11.89 -2.77 -5.81
CA ASP A 23 -12.70 -1.56 -5.99
C ASP A 23 -11.93 -0.28 -5.57
N PRO A 24 -12.40 0.92 -5.96
CA PRO A 24 -11.76 2.18 -5.60
C PRO A 24 -11.55 2.42 -4.10
N LEU A 25 -12.48 1.99 -3.23
CA LEU A 25 -12.33 2.12 -1.78
C LEU A 25 -11.27 1.15 -1.23
N GLN A 26 -11.14 -0.03 -1.82
CA GLN A 26 -10.09 -0.97 -1.47
C GLN A 26 -8.71 -0.44 -1.87
N ILE A 27 -8.60 0.29 -3.00
CA ILE A 27 -7.36 1.00 -3.37
C ILE A 27 -6.99 2.06 -2.31
N ASP A 28 -7.97 2.82 -1.81
CA ASP A 28 -7.73 3.77 -0.71
C ASP A 28 -7.29 3.03 0.56
N CYS A 29 -7.86 1.86 0.85
CA CYS A 29 -7.44 1.05 2.00
C CYS A 29 -5.99 0.57 1.87
N VAL A 30 -5.56 0.11 0.69
CA VAL A 30 -4.15 -0.23 0.43
C VAL A 30 -3.26 1.00 0.66
N THR A 31 -3.67 2.16 0.14
CA THR A 31 -2.95 3.43 0.30
C THR A 31 -2.79 3.83 1.76
N ALA A 32 -3.85 3.70 2.57
CA ALA A 32 -3.78 3.97 4.00
C ALA A 32 -2.85 2.99 4.73
N VAL A 33 -2.84 1.70 4.36
CA VAL A 33 -1.89 0.74 4.93
C VAL A 33 -0.46 1.09 4.55
N MET A 34 -0.20 1.51 3.31
CA MET A 34 1.12 1.96 2.87
C MET A 34 1.62 3.15 3.71
N LEU A 35 0.77 4.13 3.98
CA LEU A 35 1.11 5.27 4.85
C LEU A 35 1.40 4.83 6.30
N LYS A 36 0.69 3.81 6.82
CA LYS A 36 1.00 3.24 8.15
C LYS A 36 2.34 2.53 8.18
N ILE A 37 2.74 1.87 7.09
CA ILE A 37 4.06 1.24 6.96
C ILE A 37 5.13 2.32 6.98
N LEU A 38 5.00 3.36 6.16
CA LEU A 38 5.94 4.48 6.12
C LEU A 38 6.05 5.26 7.44
N ASP A 39 4.96 5.40 8.19
CA ASP A 39 4.96 6.04 9.53
C ASP A 39 5.39 5.08 10.66
N ASN A 40 5.84 3.86 10.36
CA ASN A 40 6.18 2.83 11.35
C ASN A 40 5.05 2.55 12.38
N LYS A 41 3.79 2.67 11.96
CA LYS A 41 2.58 2.39 12.77
C LYS A 41 1.84 1.12 12.34
N CYS A 42 2.33 0.42 11.32
CA CYS A 42 1.78 -0.87 10.91
C CYS A 42 2.19 -1.97 11.89
N LYS A 43 1.23 -2.78 12.36
CA LYS A 43 1.46 -3.91 13.30
C LYS A 43 1.50 -5.27 12.62
N MET A 44 1.45 -5.30 11.29
CA MET A 44 1.58 -6.52 10.49
C MET A 44 3.01 -7.05 10.60
N LEU A 45 3.21 -8.35 10.39
CA LEU A 45 4.54 -8.94 10.31
C LEU A 45 5.33 -8.37 9.12
N PRO A 46 6.67 -8.39 9.13
CA PRO A 46 7.48 -7.86 8.03
C PRO A 46 7.09 -8.44 6.66
N GLU A 47 6.78 -9.74 6.59
CA GLU A 47 6.34 -10.43 5.38
C GLU A 47 4.99 -9.90 4.86
N GLU A 48 4.03 -9.68 5.76
CA GLU A 48 2.74 -9.08 5.43
C GLU A 48 2.88 -7.62 4.98
N GLN A 49 3.80 -6.86 5.59
CA GLN A 49 4.11 -5.49 5.17
C GLN A 49 4.73 -5.47 3.76
N MET A 50 5.68 -6.37 3.47
CA MET A 50 6.24 -6.54 2.13
C MET A 50 5.17 -6.88 1.10
N ALA A 51 4.23 -7.78 1.44
CA ALA A 51 3.10 -8.10 0.58
C ALA A 51 2.22 -6.86 0.31
N MET A 52 1.92 -6.06 1.33
CA MET A 52 1.15 -4.82 1.17
C MET A 52 1.87 -3.76 0.34
N MET A 53 3.19 -3.61 0.50
CA MET A 53 3.99 -2.71 -0.34
C MET A 53 4.01 -3.18 -1.80
N ALA A 54 4.08 -4.49 -2.03
CA ALA A 54 4.00 -5.10 -3.36
C ALA A 54 2.61 -4.94 -4.00
N ILE A 55 1.53 -4.99 -3.22
CA ILE A 55 0.18 -4.68 -3.72
C ILE A 55 0.09 -3.18 -4.05
N TYR A 56 0.60 -2.31 -3.17
CA TYR A 56 0.59 -0.86 -3.36
C TYR A 56 1.30 -0.45 -4.66
N SER A 57 2.46 -1.04 -4.97
CA SER A 57 3.21 -0.70 -6.20
C SER A 57 2.43 -0.96 -7.48
N VAL A 58 1.44 -1.86 -7.45
CA VAL A 58 0.54 -2.15 -8.57
C VAL A 58 -0.69 -1.24 -8.56
N VAL A 59 -1.32 -1.05 -7.39
CA VAL A 59 -2.60 -0.33 -7.33
C VAL A 59 -2.46 1.19 -7.32
N LYS A 60 -1.26 1.74 -7.06
CA LYS A 60 -1.02 3.19 -7.07
C LYS A 60 -1.30 3.86 -8.42
N GLU A 61 -1.31 3.08 -9.50
CA GLU A 61 -1.67 3.53 -10.85
C GLU A 61 -3.19 3.55 -11.09
N LYS A 62 -3.98 3.00 -10.17
CA LYS A 62 -5.44 2.95 -10.24
C LYS A 62 -6.04 4.10 -9.43
N LYS A 63 -7.21 4.59 -9.85
CA LYS A 63 -7.89 5.69 -9.17
C LYS A 63 -8.64 5.18 -7.92
N GLY A 64 -8.29 5.71 -6.75
CA GLY A 64 -9.06 5.57 -5.51
C GLY A 64 -10.34 6.42 -5.50
N GLN A 65 -11.15 6.28 -4.45
CA GLN A 65 -12.41 7.03 -4.30
C GLN A 65 -12.27 8.25 -3.38
N LEU A 66 -11.49 8.13 -2.31
CA LEU A 66 -11.45 9.07 -1.20
C LEU A 66 -10.26 10.03 -1.28
N PHE A 67 -9.14 9.57 -1.83
CA PHE A 67 -7.93 10.38 -1.92
C PHE A 67 -7.71 10.94 -3.32
N GLU A 68 -7.18 12.15 -3.38
CA GLU A 68 -6.68 12.70 -4.63
C GLU A 68 -5.42 11.95 -5.09
N SER A 69 -5.19 11.89 -6.40
CA SER A 69 -4.00 11.24 -6.99
C SER A 69 -2.68 11.79 -6.46
N THR A 70 -2.66 13.02 -5.94
CA THR A 70 -1.47 13.64 -5.34
C THR A 70 -0.93 12.86 -4.14
N ILE A 71 -1.76 12.02 -3.49
CA ILE A 71 -1.31 11.18 -2.37
C ILE A 71 -0.25 10.17 -2.83
N HIS A 72 -0.39 9.61 -4.04
CA HIS A 72 0.55 8.63 -4.57
C HIS A 72 1.88 9.28 -4.93
N THR A 73 1.86 10.50 -5.45
CA THR A 73 3.08 11.29 -5.70
C THR A 73 3.86 11.55 -4.41
N ARG A 74 3.17 11.87 -3.31
CA ARG A 74 3.81 12.07 -1.99
C ARG A 74 4.41 10.76 -1.46
N ILE A 75 3.70 9.65 -1.60
CA ILE A 75 4.23 8.33 -1.20
C ILE A 75 5.47 7.97 -2.05
N ASP A 76 5.44 8.22 -3.36
CA ASP A 76 6.60 7.99 -4.23
C ASP A 76 7.78 8.91 -3.89
N GLU A 77 7.53 10.14 -3.42
CA GLU A 77 8.56 11.03 -2.88
C GLU A 77 9.18 10.46 -1.60
N ALA A 78 8.37 9.94 -0.68
CA ALA A 78 8.84 9.32 0.57
C ALA A 78 9.67 8.06 0.33
N LEU A 79 9.36 7.28 -0.70
CA LEU A 79 10.08 6.05 -1.06
C LEU A 79 11.41 6.30 -1.78
N ARG A 80 11.62 7.50 -2.33
CA ARG A 80 12.82 7.82 -3.12
C ARG A 80 14.04 8.00 -2.21
N ILE A 81 15.17 7.43 -2.60
CA ILE A 81 16.46 7.75 -1.97
C ILE A 81 16.73 9.25 -2.13
N GLY A 82 16.92 9.95 -1.01
CA GLY A 82 17.07 11.41 -0.99
C GLY A 82 15.76 12.19 -1.19
N GLY A 83 14.61 11.53 -1.04
CA GLY A 83 13.30 12.19 -1.04
C GLY A 83 13.17 13.24 0.05
N SER A 84 12.46 14.33 -0.25
CA SER A 84 12.27 15.48 0.64
C SER A 84 11.05 15.38 1.56
N LEU A 85 10.21 14.35 1.42
CA LEU A 85 9.02 14.24 2.25
C LEU A 85 9.43 13.88 3.68
N SER A 86 9.13 14.79 4.61
CA SER A 86 9.48 14.61 6.02
C SER A 86 8.62 13.53 6.70
N ILE A 87 9.14 12.99 7.81
CA ILE A 87 8.42 12.01 8.64
C ILE A 87 7.13 12.63 9.20
N GLU A 88 7.16 13.90 9.57
CA GLU A 88 5.98 14.65 10.05
C GLU A 88 4.90 14.69 8.96
N ARG A 89 5.29 14.89 7.69
CA ARG A 89 4.33 14.92 6.60
C ARG A 89 3.74 13.55 6.30
N ILE A 90 4.53 12.48 6.39
CA ILE A 90 4.03 11.10 6.31
C ILE A 90 3.02 10.83 7.44
N HIS A 91 3.34 11.28 8.66
CA HIS A 91 2.47 11.15 9.82
C HIS A 91 1.12 11.86 9.62
N GLU A 92 1.13 13.09 9.13
CA GLU A 92 -0.09 13.85 8.80
C GLU A 92 -0.94 13.14 7.73
N LEU A 93 -0.31 12.63 6.67
CA LEU A 93 -1.00 11.89 5.61
C LEU A 93 -1.64 10.62 6.16
N ARG A 94 -0.95 9.88 7.03
CA ARG A 94 -1.53 8.70 7.70
C ARG A 94 -2.75 9.09 8.54
N LEU A 95 -2.65 10.14 9.35
CA LEU A 95 -3.76 10.61 10.19
C LEU A 95 -4.97 11.01 9.34
N TYR A 96 -4.74 11.75 8.25
CA TYR A 96 -5.77 12.09 7.29
C TYR A 96 -6.44 10.84 6.70
N ALA A 97 -5.66 9.86 6.27
CA ALA A 97 -6.18 8.61 5.73
C ALA A 97 -7.01 7.82 6.76
N GLU A 98 -6.53 7.72 8.00
CA GLU A 98 -7.24 7.03 9.10
C GLU A 98 -8.54 7.73 9.51
N ALA A 99 -8.59 9.05 9.43
CA ALA A 99 -9.80 9.83 9.69
C ALA A 99 -10.82 9.73 8.54
N THR A 100 -10.34 9.61 7.30
CA THR A 100 -11.17 9.60 6.09
C THR A 100 -11.82 8.24 5.84
N ILE A 101 -11.08 7.14 6.05
CA ILE A 101 -11.61 5.78 5.78
C ILE A 101 -12.49 5.32 6.94
N PRO A 102 -13.79 5.03 6.72
CA PRO A 102 -14.65 4.51 7.76
C PRO A 102 -14.17 3.15 8.28
N LYS A 103 -14.21 2.95 9.60
CA LYS A 103 -13.81 1.68 10.24
C LYS A 103 -14.46 0.43 9.62
N PRO A 104 -15.77 0.44 9.26
CA PRO A 104 -16.39 -0.71 8.60
C PRO A 104 -15.75 -1.06 7.25
N VAL A 105 -15.35 -0.06 6.45
CA VAL A 105 -14.70 -0.24 5.13
C VAL A 105 -13.35 -0.93 5.32
N MET A 106 -12.50 -0.40 6.20
CA MET A 106 -11.20 -1.00 6.52
C MET A 106 -11.34 -2.42 7.10
N LYS A 107 -12.38 -2.69 7.91
CA LYS A 107 -12.65 -4.03 8.43
C LYS A 107 -13.02 -5.01 7.32
N HIS A 108 -13.89 -4.60 6.39
CA HIS A 108 -14.30 -5.42 5.26
C HIS A 108 -13.12 -5.73 4.33
N PHE A 109 -12.31 -4.72 4.00
CA PHE A 109 -11.09 -4.88 3.21
C PHE A 109 -10.12 -5.90 3.81
N LYS A 110 -9.91 -5.87 5.15
CA LYS A 110 -9.05 -6.86 5.82
C LYS A 110 -9.61 -8.28 5.76
N SER A 111 -10.94 -8.45 5.78
CA SER A 111 -11.56 -9.78 5.59
C SER A 111 -11.29 -10.27 4.18
N TYR A 112 -11.57 -9.41 3.19
CA TYR A 112 -11.33 -9.72 1.78
C TYR A 112 -9.88 -10.15 1.54
N LEU A 113 -8.88 -9.40 2.03
CA LEU A 113 -7.47 -9.78 1.86
C LEU A 113 -7.14 -11.14 2.48
N ARG A 114 -7.71 -11.49 3.65
CA ARG A 114 -7.47 -12.80 4.27
C ARG A 114 -7.96 -13.94 3.40
N GLU A 115 -9.18 -13.80 2.90
CA GLU A 115 -9.82 -14.80 2.05
C GLU A 115 -9.10 -14.90 0.69
N SER A 116 -8.80 -13.76 0.05
CA SER A 116 -8.34 -13.72 -1.34
C SER A 116 -6.83 -13.86 -1.53
N LEU A 117 -6.02 -13.42 -0.55
CA LEU A 117 -4.57 -13.43 -0.64
C LEU A 117 -3.95 -14.54 0.20
N TYR A 118 -4.51 -14.81 1.38
CA TYR A 118 -3.96 -15.79 2.32
C TYR A 118 -4.74 -17.12 2.35
N GLY A 119 -5.95 -17.16 1.77
CA GLY A 119 -6.78 -18.36 1.72
C GLY A 119 -7.30 -18.83 3.08
N ILE A 120 -7.46 -17.90 4.03
CA ILE A 120 -7.89 -18.16 5.42
C ILE A 120 -9.09 -17.31 5.85
#